data_AF-S3CHJ8-F1
#
_entry.id   AF-S3CHJ8-F1
#
_cell.length_a   1.000
_cell.length_b   1.000
_cell.length_c   1.000
_cell.angle_alpha   90.00
_cell.angle_beta   90.00
_cell.angle_gamma   90.00
#
_symmetry.space_group_name_H-M   'P 1'
#
loop_
_entity.id
_entity.type
_entity.pdbx_description
1 polymer ?
#
loop_
_entity_poly.entity_id
_entity_poly.type
_entity_poly.pdbx_seq_one_letter_code
_entity_poly.pdbx_strand_id
1 'polypeptide(L)'
;MDIYMQYTLVYPEESPVSTGTSWTLRQTGVFNRFVSSMRTQNQASIPIDQEGPSSTQPSNPNLLILLHPKQNSILQTRLTHSRSTNPFIQPFFTTHLLILSTYLPSWRFYISHLNTKLESIADIALTLQFTKPSHSTEAYTQLRALKHLEDQVLPLTARFQTTLATIRKLLDANDLFHSRQWSDTTTCQEIRDELQAHETYMNGHLITVTLLQKRVSEILNLLNIALSLKNQGTSVQINEHMLALTKDTVDDSASVRVVTIVTLIYLPASFVSSFLGMNLFDFNAEGGGFGMSSKFWVFFVMAIPLTMVTIGIWFYISQKKRNKIRAEEDGLFIGGR
;
A
#
# COMPACT_ATOMS: atom_id res chain seq x y z
N MET A 1 19.35 -32.39 -38.30
CA MET A 1 19.24 -31.04 -37.70
C MET A 1 18.38 -31.21 -36.47
N ASP A 2 18.84 -30.68 -35.34
CA ASP A 2 18.16 -30.86 -34.05
C ASP A 2 17.51 -29.53 -33.69
N ILE A 3 16.24 -29.59 -33.29
CA ILE A 3 15.49 -28.42 -32.86
C ILE A 3 15.31 -28.51 -31.37
N TYR A 4 15.60 -27.41 -30.70
CA TYR A 4 15.46 -27.28 -29.26
C TYR A 4 14.42 -26.22 -28.97
N MET A 5 13.46 -26.56 -28.13
CA MET A 5 12.49 -25.62 -27.61
C MET A 5 12.52 -25.64 -26.10
N GLN A 6 12.70 -24.46 -25.52
CA GLN A 6 12.71 -24.27 -24.09
C GLN A 6 11.86 -23.07 -23.71
N TYR A 7 11.01 -23.24 -22.70
CA TYR A 7 10.24 -22.15 -22.13
C TYR A 7 9.84 -22.46 -20.70
N THR A 8 9.43 -21.42 -20.00
CA THR A 8 8.88 -21.53 -18.65
C THR A 8 7.39 -21.21 -18.70
N LEU A 9 6.57 -22.05 -18.09
CA LEU A 9 5.14 -21.82 -17.96
C LEU A 9 4.78 -21.60 -16.49
N VAL A 10 4.15 -20.46 -16.21
CA VAL A 10 3.56 -20.16 -14.90
C VAL A 10 2.06 -20.44 -14.98
N TYR A 11 1.52 -21.08 -13.96
CA TYR A 11 0.10 -21.42 -13.89
C TYR A 11 -0.41 -21.41 -12.44
N PRO A 12 -1.67 -21.00 -12.23
CA PRO A 12 -2.30 -21.08 -10.93
C PRO A 12 -2.77 -22.51 -10.67
N GLU A 13 -2.66 -22.92 -9.42
CA GLU A 13 -3.18 -24.19 -8.96
C GLU A 13 -4.00 -24.02 -7.70
N GLU A 14 -5.18 -24.60 -7.74
CA GLU A 14 -6.12 -24.63 -6.63
C GLU A 14 -5.71 -25.71 -5.63
N SER A 15 -5.68 -25.33 -4.36
CA SER A 15 -5.46 -26.22 -3.22
C SER A 15 -6.66 -26.08 -2.28
N PRO A 16 -7.43 -27.16 -2.04
CA PRO A 16 -8.52 -27.13 -1.09
C PRO A 16 -7.97 -26.93 0.33
N VAL A 17 -8.53 -25.99 1.07
CA VAL A 17 -8.20 -25.71 2.48
C VAL A 17 -9.49 -25.79 3.31
N SER A 18 -9.38 -26.05 4.61
CA SER A 18 -10.53 -26.20 5.52
C SER A 18 -11.49 -25.00 5.53
N THR A 19 -11.03 -23.80 5.16
CA THR A 19 -11.80 -22.56 5.16
C THR A 19 -12.10 -22.01 3.75
N GLY A 20 -11.90 -22.81 2.69
CA GLY A 20 -12.17 -22.40 1.30
C GLY A 20 -11.09 -22.87 0.31
N THR A 21 -10.88 -22.10 -0.75
CA THR A 21 -9.94 -22.44 -1.83
C THR A 21 -8.73 -21.51 -1.78
N SER A 22 -7.53 -22.11 -1.68
CA SER A 22 -6.27 -21.39 -1.75
C SER A 22 -5.66 -21.55 -3.14
N TRP A 23 -5.08 -20.47 -3.65
CA TRP A 23 -4.45 -20.47 -4.97
C TRP A 23 -2.95 -20.28 -4.81
N THR A 24 -2.19 -21.15 -5.47
CA THR A 24 -0.73 -21.07 -5.51
C THR A 24 -0.26 -20.95 -6.95
N LEU A 25 0.63 -19.99 -7.22
CA LEU A 25 1.24 -19.84 -8.54
C LEU A 25 2.45 -20.76 -8.61
N ARG A 26 2.41 -21.70 -9.54
CA ARG A 26 3.50 -22.64 -9.81
C ARG A 26 4.18 -22.30 -11.12
N GLN A 27 5.39 -22.80 -11.26
CA GLN A 27 6.23 -22.63 -12.43
C GLN A 27 6.82 -23.97 -12.82
N THR A 28 6.71 -24.32 -14.11
CA THR A 28 7.33 -25.51 -14.70
C THR A 28 8.17 -25.09 -15.89
N GLY A 29 9.39 -25.59 -15.97
CA GLY A 29 10.23 -25.46 -17.15
C GLY A 29 9.94 -26.60 -18.13
N VAL A 30 9.83 -26.30 -19.41
CA VAL A 30 9.65 -27.29 -20.47
C VAL A 30 10.85 -27.21 -21.40
N PHE A 31 11.51 -28.34 -21.60
CA PHE A 31 12.58 -28.50 -22.59
C PHE A 31 12.21 -29.66 -23.50
N ASN A 32 12.18 -29.42 -24.81
CA ASN A 32 11.88 -30.42 -25.81
C ASN A 32 12.94 -30.38 -26.91
N ARG A 33 13.57 -31.53 -27.17
CA ARG A 33 14.49 -31.73 -28.29
C ARG A 33 13.80 -32.60 -29.33
N PHE A 34 13.69 -32.08 -30.55
CA PHE A 34 13.24 -32.80 -31.72
C PHE A 34 14.41 -33.16 -32.63
N VAL A 35 14.45 -34.42 -33.07
CA VAL A 35 15.43 -34.93 -34.03
C VAL A 35 14.68 -35.42 -35.26
N SER A 36 15.00 -34.84 -36.42
CA SER A 36 14.39 -35.22 -37.69
C SER A 36 14.70 -36.68 -38.07
N SER A 37 13.69 -37.41 -38.54
CA SER A 37 13.75 -38.82 -38.93
C SER A 37 14.76 -39.12 -40.05
N MET A 38 15.18 -38.12 -40.83
CA MET A 38 16.22 -38.26 -41.87
C MET A 38 17.60 -38.70 -41.30
N ARG A 39 17.89 -38.45 -40.01
CA ARG A 39 19.12 -38.98 -39.38
C ARG A 39 18.99 -40.48 -39.05
N THR A 40 17.80 -40.94 -38.68
CA THR A 40 17.53 -42.34 -38.31
C THR A 40 17.71 -43.30 -39.48
N GLN A 41 17.43 -42.88 -40.71
CA GLN A 41 17.70 -43.71 -41.91
C GLN A 41 19.20 -43.81 -42.24
N ASN A 42 19.98 -42.73 -42.05
CA ASN A 42 21.43 -42.76 -42.32
C ASN A 42 22.26 -43.47 -41.25
N GLN A 43 21.75 -43.64 -40.02
CA GLN A 43 22.40 -44.44 -38.97
C GLN A 43 22.03 -45.92 -38.99
N ALA A 44 20.98 -46.31 -39.71
CA ALA A 44 20.59 -47.72 -39.88
C ALA A 44 21.41 -48.46 -40.95
N SER A 45 22.38 -47.80 -41.59
CA SER A 45 23.18 -48.33 -42.70
C SER A 45 24.63 -48.67 -42.31
N ILE A 46 24.94 -48.82 -41.02
CA ILE A 46 26.22 -49.39 -40.58
C ILE A 46 26.07 -50.91 -40.59
N PRO A 47 26.92 -51.68 -41.32
CA PRO A 47 26.85 -53.13 -41.29
C PRO A 47 27.13 -53.63 -39.86
N ILE A 48 26.16 -54.33 -39.28
CA ILE A 48 26.29 -55.01 -38.00
C ILE A 48 27.01 -56.34 -38.29
N ASP A 49 28.32 -56.34 -38.12
CA ASP A 49 29.05 -57.58 -37.85
C ASP A 49 29.04 -57.83 -36.34
N GLN A 50 28.64 -59.06 -35.97
CA GLN A 50 28.77 -59.75 -34.68
C GLN A 50 27.64 -59.63 -33.63
N GLU A 51 26.88 -60.73 -33.61
CA GLU A 51 26.25 -61.49 -32.52
C GLU A 51 26.24 -60.91 -31.08
N GLY A 52 25.03 -60.72 -30.57
CA GLY A 52 24.67 -60.63 -29.15
C GLY A 52 23.14 -60.47 -29.03
N PRO A 53 22.47 -60.98 -27.96
CA PRO A 53 21.01 -60.94 -27.87
C PRO A 53 20.56 -59.51 -27.55
N SER A 54 20.34 -58.72 -28.59
CA SER A 54 20.08 -57.30 -28.47
C SER A 54 18.57 -57.05 -28.40
N SER A 55 18.01 -57.01 -27.18
CA SER A 55 16.73 -56.34 -26.91
C SER A 55 16.93 -54.82 -26.96
N THR A 56 17.31 -54.28 -28.12
CA THR A 56 17.50 -52.84 -28.29
C THR A 56 16.20 -52.25 -28.80
N GLN A 57 15.34 -51.89 -27.84
CA GLN A 57 14.18 -51.05 -28.09
C GLN A 57 14.65 -49.78 -28.84
N PRO A 58 14.05 -49.40 -29.98
CA PRO A 58 14.50 -48.24 -30.73
C PRO A 58 14.36 -47.00 -29.83
N SER A 59 15.51 -46.40 -29.49
CA SER A 59 15.55 -45.18 -28.67
C SER A 59 14.85 -44.06 -29.44
N ASN A 60 13.69 -43.61 -28.96
CA ASN A 60 13.03 -42.43 -29.50
C ASN A 60 14.02 -41.25 -29.40
N PRO A 61 14.45 -40.63 -30.51
CA PRO A 61 15.50 -39.62 -30.47
C PRO A 61 15.01 -38.28 -29.87
N ASN A 62 13.69 -38.12 -29.75
CA ASN A 62 13.04 -36.95 -29.15
C ASN A 62 13.07 -37.03 -27.62
N LEU A 63 13.42 -35.91 -26.97
CA LEU A 63 13.59 -35.83 -25.52
C LEU A 63 12.76 -34.70 -24.95
N LEU A 64 11.84 -35.03 -24.05
CA LEU A 64 11.06 -34.06 -23.27
C LEU A 64 11.52 -34.11 -21.80
N ILE A 65 11.92 -32.95 -21.28
CA ILE A 65 12.26 -32.75 -19.88
C ILE A 65 11.31 -31.71 -19.29
N LEU A 66 10.65 -32.07 -18.20
CA LEU A 66 9.87 -31.15 -17.37
C LEU A 66 10.67 -30.85 -16.10
N LEU A 67 10.93 -29.57 -15.86
CA LEU A 67 11.64 -29.08 -14.67
C LEU A 67 10.62 -28.61 -13.64
N HIS A 68 10.77 -29.11 -12.41
CA HIS A 68 9.83 -28.89 -11.30
C HIS A 68 8.37 -29.34 -11.54
N PRO A 69 8.11 -30.51 -12.17
CA PRO A 69 6.75 -31.00 -12.32
C PRO A 69 6.17 -31.34 -10.94
N LYS A 70 4.90 -30.97 -10.72
CA LYS A 70 4.17 -31.44 -9.55
C LYS A 70 3.99 -32.96 -9.60
N GLN A 71 4.24 -33.62 -8.46
CA GLN A 71 3.98 -35.06 -8.29
C GLN A 71 2.48 -35.35 -8.44
N ASN A 72 2.14 -36.39 -9.21
CA ASN A 72 0.75 -36.79 -9.49
C ASN A 72 -0.09 -35.66 -10.11
N SER A 73 0.54 -34.83 -10.95
CA SER A 73 -0.16 -33.75 -11.64
C SER A 73 -1.13 -34.28 -12.70
N ILE A 74 -2.17 -33.49 -13.00
CA ILE A 74 -3.10 -33.76 -14.10
C ILE A 74 -2.34 -33.96 -15.42
N LEU A 75 -1.27 -33.18 -15.63
CA LEU A 75 -0.40 -33.31 -16.79
C LEU A 75 0.28 -34.68 -16.83
N GLN A 76 0.80 -35.19 -15.71
CA GLN A 76 1.43 -36.51 -15.65
C GLN A 76 0.44 -37.62 -16.02
N THR A 77 -0.79 -37.55 -15.52
CA THR A 77 -1.85 -38.51 -15.87
C THR A 77 -2.17 -38.45 -17.36
N ARG A 78 -2.35 -37.25 -17.93
CA ARG A 78 -2.66 -37.07 -19.35
C ARG A 78 -1.50 -37.50 -20.26
N LEU A 79 -0.25 -37.23 -19.88
CA LEU A 79 0.95 -37.67 -20.62
C LEU A 79 1.07 -39.19 -20.61
N THR A 80 0.86 -39.83 -19.45
CA THR A 80 0.92 -41.28 -19.31
C THR A 80 -0.15 -41.96 -20.16
N HIS A 81 -1.37 -41.40 -20.16
CA HIS A 81 -2.45 -41.89 -21.01
C HIS A 81 -2.13 -41.75 -22.51
N SER A 82 -1.69 -40.57 -22.95
CA SER A 82 -1.27 -40.34 -24.34
C SER A 82 -0.17 -41.31 -24.80
N ARG A 83 0.83 -41.57 -23.93
CA ARG A 83 1.90 -42.53 -24.21
C ARG A 83 1.40 -43.98 -24.28
N SER A 84 0.38 -44.34 -23.50
CA SER A 84 -0.21 -45.69 -23.55
C SER A 84 -0.97 -45.95 -24.85
N THR A 85 -1.60 -44.91 -25.41
CA THR A 85 -2.39 -45.02 -26.65
C THR A 85 -1.51 -45.07 -27.90
N ASN A 86 -0.37 -44.37 -27.92
CA ASN A 86 0.55 -44.41 -29.07
C ASN A 86 2.03 -44.30 -28.61
N PRO A 87 2.69 -45.43 -28.26
CA PRO A 87 4.00 -45.41 -27.62
C PRO A 87 5.15 -44.98 -28.55
N PHE A 88 4.97 -45.03 -29.87
CA PHE A 88 6.02 -44.81 -30.85
C PHE A 88 6.04 -43.39 -31.45
N ILE A 89 4.98 -42.61 -31.26
CA ILE A 89 4.86 -41.25 -31.79
C ILE A 89 4.36 -40.36 -30.65
N GLN A 90 5.27 -39.63 -30.00
CA GLN A 90 4.87 -38.35 -29.41
C GLN A 90 5.25 -37.26 -30.41
N PRO A 91 4.28 -36.72 -31.16
CA PRO A 91 4.54 -35.58 -32.02
C PRO A 91 5.03 -34.43 -31.13
N PHE A 92 6.09 -33.76 -31.58
CA PHE A 92 6.70 -32.63 -30.88
C PHE A 92 5.65 -31.66 -30.32
N PHE A 93 4.67 -31.28 -31.15
CA PHE A 93 3.61 -30.33 -30.78
C PHE A 93 2.55 -30.88 -29.83
N THR A 94 2.17 -32.16 -29.92
CA THR A 94 1.13 -32.74 -29.05
C THR A 94 1.49 -32.59 -27.57
N THR A 95 2.77 -32.73 -27.23
CA THR A 95 3.22 -32.54 -25.85
C THR A 95 3.03 -31.10 -25.37
N HIS A 96 3.35 -30.12 -26.21
CA HIS A 96 3.17 -28.70 -25.92
C HIS A 96 1.70 -28.32 -25.82
N LEU A 97 0.86 -28.78 -26.75
CA LEU A 97 -0.60 -28.59 -26.71
C LEU A 97 -1.23 -29.21 -25.47
N LEU A 98 -0.75 -30.38 -25.05
CA LEU A 98 -1.21 -31.02 -23.82
C LEU A 98 -0.86 -30.21 -22.57
N ILE A 99 0.35 -29.64 -22.52
CA ILE A 99 0.79 -28.76 -21.44
C ILE A 99 -0.08 -27.50 -21.39
N LEU A 100 -0.27 -26.83 -22.54
CA LEU A 100 -1.08 -25.62 -22.63
C LEU A 100 -2.54 -25.88 -22.26
N SER A 101 -3.18 -26.89 -22.85
CA SER A 101 -4.57 -27.23 -22.56
C SER A 101 -4.80 -27.69 -21.11
N THR A 102 -3.78 -28.21 -20.42
CA THR A 102 -3.90 -28.61 -19.01
C THR A 102 -3.84 -27.40 -18.08
N TYR A 103 -2.93 -26.46 -18.33
CA TYR A 103 -2.63 -25.41 -17.36
C TYR A 103 -3.30 -24.07 -17.68
N LEU A 104 -3.48 -23.71 -18.96
CA LEU A 104 -4.05 -22.41 -19.30
C LEU A 104 -5.49 -22.19 -18.81
N PRO A 105 -6.41 -23.19 -18.84
CA PRO A 105 -7.79 -22.97 -18.40
C PRO A 105 -7.93 -22.55 -16.93
N SER A 106 -6.96 -22.91 -16.08
CA SER A 106 -6.95 -22.57 -14.65
C SER A 106 -6.90 -21.06 -14.38
N TRP A 107 -6.36 -20.28 -15.32
CA TRP A 107 -6.28 -18.83 -15.21
C TRP A 107 -7.66 -18.17 -15.09
N ARG A 108 -8.68 -18.72 -15.75
CA ARG A 108 -10.05 -18.19 -15.68
C ARG A 108 -10.57 -18.15 -14.24
N PHE A 109 -10.39 -19.24 -13.51
CA PHE A 109 -10.84 -19.36 -12.12
C PHE A 109 -10.02 -18.49 -11.17
N TYR A 110 -8.70 -18.45 -11.38
CA TYR A 110 -7.82 -17.59 -10.59
C TYR A 110 -8.15 -16.09 -10.77
N ILE A 111 -8.39 -15.64 -12.00
CA ILE A 111 -8.79 -14.25 -12.28
C ILE A 111 -10.13 -13.94 -11.62
N SER A 112 -11.10 -14.86 -11.69
CA SER A 112 -12.38 -14.71 -11.01
C SER A 112 -12.21 -14.56 -9.50
N HIS A 113 -11.34 -15.35 -8.88
CA HIS A 113 -11.02 -15.25 -7.46
C HIS A 113 -10.42 -13.89 -7.08
N LEU A 114 -9.49 -13.37 -7.88
CA LEU A 114 -8.92 -12.04 -7.65
C LEU A 114 -9.97 -10.94 -7.81
N ASN A 115 -10.89 -11.07 -8.78
CA ASN A 115 -11.98 -10.12 -8.95
C ASN A 115 -12.96 -10.14 -7.76
N THR A 116 -13.35 -11.31 -7.27
CA THR A 116 -14.21 -11.43 -6.07
C THR A 116 -13.53 -10.83 -4.83
N LYS A 117 -12.22 -11.03 -4.66
CA LYS A 117 -11.45 -10.36 -3.60
C LYS A 117 -11.48 -8.85 -3.73
N LEU A 118 -11.30 -8.32 -4.95
CA LEU A 118 -11.39 -6.88 -5.19
C LEU A 118 -12.77 -6.34 -4.81
N GLU A 119 -13.84 -7.01 -5.25
CA GLU A 119 -15.22 -6.59 -4.97
C GLU A 119 -15.50 -6.56 -3.47
N SER A 120 -15.07 -7.60 -2.74
CA SER A 120 -15.21 -7.64 -1.28
C SER A 120 -14.44 -6.50 -0.58
N ILE A 121 -13.21 -6.20 -1.02
CA ILE A 121 -12.42 -5.09 -0.44
C ILE A 121 -13.04 -3.74 -0.81
N ALA A 122 -13.49 -3.58 -2.06
CA ALA A 122 -14.05 -2.34 -2.57
C ALA A 122 -15.36 -1.97 -1.88
N ASP A 123 -16.25 -2.94 -1.64
CA ASP A 123 -17.53 -2.74 -0.96
C ASP A 123 -17.32 -2.23 0.48
N ILE A 124 -16.37 -2.83 1.21
CA ILE A 124 -16.00 -2.37 2.55
C ILE A 124 -15.31 -0.99 2.48
N ALA A 125 -14.40 -0.79 1.50
CA ALA A 125 -13.69 0.48 1.33
C ALA A 125 -14.63 1.67 1.06
N LEU A 126 -15.68 1.47 0.27
CA LEU A 126 -16.64 2.52 -0.12
C LEU A 126 -17.67 2.84 0.96
N THR A 127 -17.93 1.90 1.89
CA THR A 127 -18.90 2.09 2.98
C THR A 127 -18.28 2.67 4.25
N LEU A 128 -16.95 2.73 4.33
CA LEU A 128 -16.23 3.22 5.48
C LEU A 128 -16.48 4.71 5.75
N GLN A 129 -17.10 5.01 6.90
CA GLN A 129 -17.23 6.37 7.43
C GLN A 129 -16.05 6.69 8.35
N PHE A 130 -15.23 7.66 7.95
CA PHE A 130 -14.00 8.03 8.66
C PHE A 130 -14.21 8.78 10.00
N THR A 131 -15.44 8.90 10.48
CA THR A 131 -15.80 9.67 11.69
C THR A 131 -15.45 8.95 13.00
N LYS A 132 -15.39 7.61 13.02
CA LYS A 132 -15.09 6.84 14.25
C LYS A 132 -13.66 6.26 14.26
N PRO A 133 -13.02 6.13 15.45
CA PRO A 133 -11.68 5.56 15.56
C PRO A 133 -11.58 4.11 15.05
N SER A 134 -12.61 3.29 15.28
CA SER A 134 -12.68 1.89 14.83
C SER A 134 -12.60 1.74 13.31
N HIS A 135 -13.26 2.63 12.57
CA HIS A 135 -13.25 2.63 11.10
C HIS A 135 -11.90 3.07 10.51
N SER A 136 -11.03 3.70 11.32
CA SER A 136 -9.69 4.07 10.87
C SER A 136 -8.79 2.83 10.75
N THR A 137 -8.79 1.97 11.77
CA THR A 137 -8.04 0.70 11.75
C THR A 137 -8.55 -0.23 10.64
N GLU A 138 -9.86 -0.24 10.42
CA GLU A 138 -10.50 -0.99 9.33
C GLU A 138 -10.05 -0.46 7.96
N ALA A 139 -10.02 0.86 7.75
CA ALA A 139 -9.53 1.46 6.52
C ALA A 139 -8.05 1.13 6.22
N TYR A 140 -7.17 1.14 7.22
CA TYR A 140 -5.77 0.71 7.04
C TYR A 140 -5.66 -0.79 6.72
N THR A 141 -6.55 -1.61 7.28
CA THR A 141 -6.61 -3.05 6.98
C THR A 141 -7.04 -3.28 5.54
N GLN A 142 -8.06 -2.57 5.06
CA GLN A 142 -8.49 -2.62 3.66
C GLN A 142 -7.39 -2.11 2.72
N LEU A 143 -6.70 -1.03 3.07
CA LEU A 143 -5.57 -0.51 2.29
C LEU A 143 -4.46 -1.56 2.14
N ARG A 144 -4.10 -2.25 3.23
CA ARG A 144 -3.10 -3.33 3.21
C ARG A 144 -3.58 -4.50 2.35
N ALA A 145 -4.83 -4.91 2.47
CA ALA A 145 -5.40 -5.99 1.68
C ALA A 145 -5.42 -5.66 0.18
N LEU A 146 -5.79 -4.42 -0.17
CA LEU A 146 -5.79 -3.93 -1.54
C LEU A 146 -4.38 -3.82 -2.12
N LYS A 147 -3.41 -3.37 -1.32
CA LYS A 147 -2.00 -3.35 -1.72
C LYS A 147 -1.47 -4.76 -1.99
N HIS A 148 -1.80 -5.72 -1.13
CA HIS A 148 -1.44 -7.11 -1.36
C HIS A 148 -2.08 -7.68 -2.63
N LEU A 149 -3.34 -7.31 -2.93
CA LEU A 149 -4.00 -7.69 -4.17
C LEU A 149 -3.33 -7.06 -5.40
N GLU A 150 -2.90 -5.79 -5.31
CA GLU A 150 -2.13 -5.12 -6.36
C GLU A 150 -0.83 -5.88 -6.65
N ASP A 151 -0.08 -6.25 -5.61
CA ASP A 151 1.18 -7.00 -5.74
C ASP A 151 0.97 -8.39 -6.38
N GLN A 152 -0.21 -9.00 -6.21
CA GLN A 152 -0.58 -10.25 -6.88
C GLN A 152 -0.95 -10.06 -8.35
N VAL A 153 -1.63 -8.96 -8.70
CA VAL A 153 -2.12 -8.69 -10.06
C VAL A 153 -1.02 -8.14 -10.96
N LEU A 154 -0.12 -7.29 -10.43
CA LEU A 154 0.89 -6.57 -11.20
C LEU A 154 1.79 -7.49 -12.07
N PRO A 155 2.30 -8.64 -11.58
CA PRO A 155 3.14 -9.53 -12.38
C PRO A 155 2.38 -10.31 -13.46
N LEU A 156 1.04 -10.38 -13.39
CA LEU A 156 0.25 -11.24 -14.26
C LEU A 156 0.30 -10.79 -15.72
N THR A 157 0.30 -9.48 -15.97
CA THR A 157 0.43 -8.90 -17.31
C THR A 157 1.69 -9.41 -18.01
N ALA A 158 2.84 -9.31 -17.36
CA ALA A 158 4.12 -9.78 -17.90
C ALA A 158 4.14 -11.31 -18.11
N ARG A 159 3.53 -12.08 -17.19
CA ARG A 159 3.43 -13.54 -17.31
C ARG A 159 2.58 -13.97 -18.49
N PHE A 160 1.45 -13.28 -18.73
CA PHE A 160 0.58 -13.57 -19.87
C PHE A 160 1.23 -13.19 -21.19
N GLN A 161 1.93 -12.05 -21.24
CA GLN A 161 2.72 -11.66 -22.40
C GLN A 161 3.83 -12.67 -22.72
N THR A 162 4.52 -13.20 -21.71
CA THR A 162 5.54 -14.25 -21.88
C THR A 162 4.93 -15.55 -22.41
N THR A 163 3.75 -15.91 -21.90
CA THR A 163 3.01 -17.10 -22.36
C THR A 163 2.54 -16.92 -23.80
N LEU A 164 2.00 -15.75 -24.16
CA LEU A 164 1.63 -15.39 -25.54
C LEU A 164 2.82 -15.46 -26.48
N ALA A 165 3.98 -14.91 -26.09
CA ALA A 165 5.20 -15.01 -26.87
C ALA A 165 5.63 -16.47 -27.10
N THR A 166 5.44 -17.34 -26.11
CA THR A 166 5.71 -18.78 -26.23
C THR A 166 4.75 -19.44 -27.24
N ILE A 167 3.45 -19.13 -27.17
CA ILE A 167 2.44 -19.64 -28.11
C ILE A 167 2.76 -19.19 -29.55
N ARG A 168 3.14 -17.93 -29.74
CA ARG A 168 3.58 -17.41 -31.05
C ARG A 168 4.82 -18.12 -31.57
N LYS A 169 5.79 -18.43 -30.70
CA LYS A 169 6.96 -19.22 -31.09
C LYS A 169 6.61 -20.67 -31.46
N LEU A 170 5.58 -21.24 -30.84
CA LEU A 170 5.04 -22.55 -31.26
C LEU A 170 4.36 -22.47 -32.64
N LEU A 171 3.65 -21.37 -32.94
CA LEU A 171 3.10 -21.11 -34.27
C LEU A 171 4.22 -20.99 -35.32
N ASP A 172 5.24 -20.17 -35.06
CA ASP A 172 6.42 -20.05 -35.92
C ASP A 172 7.10 -21.41 -36.17
N ALA A 173 7.20 -22.23 -35.10
CA ALA A 173 7.78 -23.57 -35.21
C ALA A 173 6.91 -24.51 -36.04
N ASN A 174 5.59 -24.43 -35.93
CA ASN A 174 4.67 -25.23 -36.75
C ASN A 174 4.82 -24.90 -38.24
N ASP A 175 4.94 -23.61 -38.57
CA ASP A 175 5.21 -23.12 -39.92
C ASP A 175 6.56 -23.64 -40.45
N LEU A 176 7.59 -23.64 -39.59
CA LEU A 176 8.89 -24.21 -39.92
C LEU A 176 8.78 -25.72 -40.23
N PHE A 177 8.07 -26.48 -39.40
CA PHE A 177 7.92 -27.93 -39.60
C PHE A 177 7.19 -28.25 -40.91
N HIS A 178 6.16 -27.47 -41.24
CA HIS A 178 5.45 -27.60 -42.52
C HIS A 178 6.35 -27.24 -43.71
N SER A 179 7.07 -26.11 -43.65
CA SER A 179 8.01 -25.70 -44.71
C SER A 179 9.15 -26.71 -44.95
N ARG A 180 9.52 -27.47 -43.91
CA ARG A 180 10.52 -28.54 -43.95
C ARG A 180 9.95 -29.91 -44.32
N GLN A 181 8.64 -29.99 -44.59
CA GLN A 181 7.91 -31.24 -44.90
C GLN A 181 8.01 -32.29 -43.78
N TRP A 182 8.15 -31.87 -42.53
CA TRP A 182 8.13 -32.75 -41.35
C TRP A 182 6.72 -32.95 -40.78
N SER A 183 5.75 -32.18 -41.23
CA SER A 183 4.33 -32.33 -40.95
C SER A 183 3.54 -32.18 -42.24
N ASP A 184 2.46 -32.94 -42.40
CA ASP A 184 1.49 -32.76 -43.47
C ASP A 184 0.64 -31.51 -43.23
N THR A 185 -0.03 -31.05 -44.30
CA THR A 185 -0.84 -29.83 -44.28
C THR A 185 -2.02 -29.92 -43.32
N THR A 186 -2.66 -31.08 -43.19
CA THR A 186 -3.81 -31.26 -42.28
C THR A 186 -3.37 -31.12 -40.84
N THR A 187 -2.34 -31.88 -40.41
CA THR A 187 -1.79 -31.79 -39.05
C THR A 187 -1.26 -30.38 -38.74
N CYS A 188 -0.62 -29.72 -39.71
CA CYS A 188 -0.16 -28.34 -39.55
C CYS A 188 -1.34 -27.38 -39.26
N GLN A 189 -2.46 -27.54 -39.97
CA GLN A 189 -3.63 -26.68 -39.77
C GLN A 189 -4.31 -26.94 -38.43
N GLU A 190 -4.48 -28.20 -38.03
CA GLU A 190 -5.05 -28.56 -36.73
C GLU A 190 -4.24 -27.96 -35.56
N ILE A 191 -2.91 -28.09 -35.61
CA ILE A 191 -2.01 -27.50 -34.60
C ILE A 191 -2.12 -25.98 -34.60
N ARG A 192 -2.19 -25.36 -35.77
CA ARG A 192 -2.34 -23.90 -35.89
C ARG A 192 -3.63 -23.43 -35.24
N ASP A 193 -4.75 -24.07 -35.55
CA ASP A 193 -6.07 -23.69 -35.04
C ASP A 193 -6.12 -23.82 -33.50
N GLU A 194 -5.56 -24.89 -32.93
CA GLU A 194 -5.49 -25.06 -31.47
C GLU A 194 -4.59 -24.01 -30.79
N LEU A 195 -3.43 -23.69 -31.38
CA LEU A 195 -2.54 -22.65 -30.87
C LEU A 195 -3.17 -21.26 -30.96
N GLN A 196 -3.87 -20.94 -32.05
CA GLN A 196 -4.60 -19.67 -32.22
C GLN A 196 -5.77 -19.55 -31.24
N ALA A 197 -6.45 -20.65 -30.93
CA ALA A 197 -7.47 -20.67 -29.88
C ALA A 197 -6.84 -20.32 -28.52
N HIS A 198 -5.71 -20.93 -28.17
CA HIS A 198 -4.98 -20.59 -26.94
C HIS A 198 -4.48 -19.14 -26.92
N GLU A 199 -3.97 -18.61 -28.04
CA GLU A 199 -3.60 -17.20 -28.16
C GLU A 199 -4.79 -16.27 -27.89
N THR A 200 -5.95 -16.58 -28.50
CA THR A 200 -7.18 -15.81 -28.30
C THR A 200 -7.62 -15.81 -26.83
N TYR A 201 -7.61 -16.97 -26.16
CA TYR A 201 -7.94 -17.04 -24.73
C TYR A 201 -6.98 -16.23 -23.87
N MET A 202 -5.68 -16.33 -24.13
CA MET A 202 -4.67 -15.59 -23.37
C MET A 202 -4.76 -14.08 -23.59
N ASN A 203 -5.07 -13.62 -24.80
CA ASN A 203 -5.35 -12.21 -25.07
C ASN A 203 -6.58 -11.71 -24.30
N GLY A 204 -7.65 -12.50 -24.24
CA GLY A 204 -8.82 -12.19 -23.41
C GLY A 204 -8.47 -12.06 -21.93
N HIS A 205 -7.65 -12.97 -21.40
CA HIS A 205 -7.16 -12.90 -20.02
C HIS A 205 -6.26 -11.68 -19.78
N LEU A 206 -5.42 -11.30 -20.74
CA LEU A 206 -4.59 -10.09 -20.67
C LEU A 206 -5.43 -8.82 -20.55
N ILE A 207 -6.45 -8.68 -21.41
CA ILE A 207 -7.40 -7.57 -21.33
C ILE A 207 -8.07 -7.54 -19.94
N THR A 208 -8.54 -8.69 -19.46
CA THR A 208 -9.21 -8.78 -18.16
C THR A 208 -8.28 -8.38 -17.00
N VAL A 209 -7.03 -8.85 -17.01
CA VAL A 209 -6.05 -8.53 -15.95
C VAL A 209 -5.63 -7.06 -15.99
N THR A 210 -5.45 -6.47 -17.18
CA THR A 210 -5.12 -5.04 -17.28
C THR A 210 -6.25 -4.15 -16.74
N LEU A 211 -7.51 -4.52 -17.00
CA LEU A 211 -8.66 -3.84 -16.41
C LEU A 211 -8.68 -4.02 -14.89
N LEU A 212 -8.46 -5.24 -14.40
CA LEU A 212 -8.40 -5.52 -12.96
C LEU A 212 -7.31 -4.70 -12.27
N GLN A 213 -6.11 -4.64 -12.86
CA GLN A 213 -4.99 -3.83 -12.36
C GLN A 213 -5.38 -2.35 -12.26
N LYS A 214 -6.04 -1.81 -13.29
CA LYS A 214 -6.52 -0.42 -13.30
C LYS A 214 -7.52 -0.19 -12.16
N ARG A 215 -8.51 -1.06 -12.00
CA ARG A 215 -9.52 -0.96 -10.92
C ARG A 215 -8.88 -1.00 -9.53
N VAL A 216 -7.93 -1.92 -9.30
CA VAL A 216 -7.20 -2.01 -8.02
C VAL A 216 -6.47 -0.71 -7.73
N SER A 217 -5.75 -0.15 -8.71
CA SER A 217 -4.99 1.09 -8.56
C SER A 217 -5.90 2.31 -8.31
N GLU A 218 -7.04 2.39 -9.01
CA GLU A 218 -8.03 3.44 -8.81
C GLU A 218 -8.62 3.41 -7.38
N ILE A 219 -9.03 2.25 -6.90
CA ILE A 219 -9.59 2.11 -5.55
C ILE A 219 -8.52 2.40 -4.49
N LEU A 220 -7.27 1.97 -4.72
CA LEU A 220 -6.15 2.26 -3.83
C LEU A 220 -5.89 3.77 -3.73
N ASN A 221 -5.94 4.47 -4.86
CA ASN A 221 -5.79 5.92 -4.89
C ASN A 221 -6.94 6.63 -4.16
N LEU A 222 -8.19 6.23 -4.43
CA LEU A 222 -9.36 6.79 -3.73
C LEU A 222 -9.27 6.62 -2.22
N LEU A 223 -8.87 5.44 -1.74
CA LEU A 223 -8.73 5.17 -0.31
C LEU A 223 -7.59 6.00 0.31
N ASN A 224 -6.46 6.15 -0.39
CA ASN A 224 -5.36 7.01 0.05
C ASN A 224 -5.78 8.49 0.15
N ILE A 225 -6.52 9.00 -0.85
CA ILE A 225 -7.06 10.36 -0.83
C ILE A 225 -8.01 10.54 0.36
N ALA A 226 -8.92 9.59 0.58
CA ALA A 226 -9.87 9.66 1.69
C ALA A 226 -9.18 9.66 3.06
N LEU A 227 -8.16 8.82 3.25
CA LEU A 227 -7.33 8.80 4.45
C LEU A 227 -6.55 10.11 4.65
N SER A 228 -5.99 10.67 3.57
CA SER A 228 -5.30 11.96 3.62
C SER A 228 -6.24 13.10 4.01
N LEU A 229 -7.43 13.17 3.40
CA LEU A 229 -8.45 14.16 3.73
C LEU A 229 -8.90 14.06 5.19
N LYS A 230 -9.04 12.84 5.72
CA LYS A 230 -9.32 12.64 7.15
C LYS A 230 -8.21 13.20 8.03
N ASN A 231 -6.94 12.88 7.75
CA ASN A 231 -5.79 13.36 8.52
C ASN A 231 -5.65 14.89 8.46
N GLN A 232 -5.99 15.50 7.33
CA GLN A 232 -6.08 16.96 7.19
C GLN A 232 -7.24 17.53 8.01
N GLY A 233 -8.44 16.94 7.93
CA GLY A 233 -9.61 17.35 8.70
C GLY A 233 -9.38 17.28 10.21
N THR A 234 -8.70 16.22 10.70
CA THR A 234 -8.30 16.14 12.12
C THR A 234 -7.32 17.25 12.50
N SER A 235 -6.43 17.64 11.59
CA SER A 235 -5.49 18.74 11.84
C SER A 235 -6.21 20.09 11.92
N VAL A 236 -7.23 20.30 11.07
CA VAL A 236 -8.08 21.51 11.13
C VAL A 236 -8.86 21.57 12.44
N GLN A 237 -9.50 20.48 12.86
CA GLN A 237 -10.24 20.43 14.14
C GLN A 237 -9.33 20.70 15.34
N ILE A 238 -8.11 20.15 15.36
CA ILE A 238 -7.12 20.44 16.40
C ILE A 238 -6.77 21.93 16.41
N ASN A 239 -6.59 22.55 15.24
CA ASN A 239 -6.27 23.96 15.13
C ASN A 239 -7.44 24.85 15.61
N GLU A 240 -8.69 24.48 15.30
CA GLU A 240 -9.88 25.17 15.82
C GLU A 240 -10.01 25.04 17.33
N HIS A 241 -9.81 23.85 17.89
CA HIS A 241 -9.80 23.65 19.35
C HIS A 241 -8.65 24.40 20.03
N MET A 242 -7.47 24.44 19.41
CA MET A 242 -6.34 25.24 19.90
C MET A 242 -6.67 26.73 19.87
N LEU A 243 -7.33 27.22 18.82
CA LEU A 243 -7.78 28.62 18.73
C LEU A 243 -8.81 28.93 19.83
N ALA A 244 -9.77 28.03 20.07
CA ALA A 244 -10.76 28.18 21.14
C ALA A 244 -10.10 28.19 22.53
N LEU A 245 -9.21 27.23 22.81
CA LEU A 245 -8.45 27.19 24.07
C LEU A 245 -7.55 28.42 24.24
N THR A 246 -6.94 28.92 23.16
CA THR A 246 -6.13 30.15 23.19
C THR A 246 -7.02 31.36 23.51
N LYS A 247 -8.22 31.44 22.92
CA LYS A 247 -9.19 32.49 23.20
C LYS A 247 -9.62 32.45 24.67
N ASP A 248 -9.95 31.27 25.19
CA ASP A 248 -10.32 31.10 26.61
C ASP A 248 -9.14 31.44 27.54
N THR A 249 -7.91 31.09 27.17
CA THR A 249 -6.69 31.47 27.91
C THR A 249 -6.43 32.99 27.89
N VAL A 250 -6.77 33.67 26.79
CA VAL A 250 -6.72 35.13 26.70
C VAL A 250 -7.76 35.77 27.63
N ASP A 251 -8.95 35.17 27.75
CA ASP A 251 -9.97 35.63 28.69
C ASP A 251 -9.57 35.37 30.16
N ASP A 252 -8.96 34.23 30.48
CA ASP A 252 -8.37 33.96 31.82
C ASP A 252 -7.29 34.99 32.19
N SER A 253 -6.56 35.50 31.20
CA SER A 253 -5.60 36.58 31.41
C SER A 253 -6.25 37.90 31.87
N ALA A 254 -7.54 38.12 31.58
CA ALA A 254 -8.28 39.29 32.08
C ALA A 254 -8.53 39.17 33.59
N SER A 255 -8.91 37.99 34.09
CA SER A 255 -9.10 37.72 35.52
C SER A 255 -7.79 37.89 36.30
N VAL A 256 -6.67 37.39 35.77
CA VAL A 256 -5.34 37.57 36.38
C VAL A 256 -4.92 39.05 36.43
N ARG A 257 -5.24 39.84 35.39
CA ARG A 257 -5.00 41.29 35.39
C ARG A 257 -5.80 41.99 36.49
N VAL A 258 -7.06 41.61 36.71
CA VAL A 258 -7.90 42.20 37.77
C VAL A 258 -7.30 41.91 39.15
N VAL A 259 -6.95 40.65 39.44
CA VAL A 259 -6.32 40.28 40.73
C VAL A 259 -5.02 41.06 40.95
N THR A 260 -4.19 41.16 39.90
CA THR A 260 -2.93 41.91 39.97
C THR A 260 -3.16 43.39 40.30
N ILE A 261 -4.14 44.05 39.66
CA ILE A 261 -4.49 45.45 39.95
C ILE A 261 -4.93 45.61 41.40
N VAL A 262 -5.78 44.71 41.91
CA VAL A 262 -6.25 44.75 43.30
C VAL A 262 -5.08 44.59 44.28
N THR A 263 -4.18 43.63 44.05
CA THR A 263 -2.99 43.45 44.90
C THR A 263 -2.07 44.66 44.88
N LEU A 264 -1.90 45.30 43.71
CA LEU A 264 -1.06 46.47 43.54
C LEU A 264 -1.60 47.70 44.30
N ILE A 265 -2.91 47.81 44.47
CA ILE A 265 -3.55 48.86 45.28
C ILE A 265 -3.48 48.53 46.77
N TYR A 266 -3.66 47.25 47.12
CA TYR A 266 -3.73 46.80 48.51
C TYR A 266 -2.36 46.75 49.20
N LEU A 267 -1.31 46.36 48.49
CA LEU A 267 0.05 46.19 49.04
C LEU A 267 0.63 47.49 49.62
N PRO A 268 0.57 48.64 48.92
CA PRO A 268 1.04 49.91 49.46
C PRO A 268 0.16 50.42 50.60
N ALA A 269 -1.17 50.26 50.49
CA ALA A 269 -2.11 50.66 51.53
C ALA A 269 -1.89 49.89 52.84
N SER A 270 -1.61 48.59 52.74
CA SER A 270 -1.32 47.72 53.89
C SER A 270 0.01 48.05 54.55
N PHE A 271 1.04 48.38 53.77
CA PHE A 271 2.33 48.85 54.29
C PHE A 271 2.18 50.15 55.08
N VAL A 272 1.44 51.12 54.53
CA VAL A 272 1.16 52.40 55.20
C VAL A 272 0.33 52.20 56.46
N SER A 273 -0.69 51.32 56.42
CA SER A 273 -1.49 50.97 57.60
C SER A 273 -0.66 50.32 58.71
N SER A 274 0.25 49.40 58.38
CA SER A 274 1.13 48.74 59.36
C SER A 274 2.14 49.72 59.97
N PHE A 275 2.76 50.56 59.14
CA PHE A 275 3.74 51.55 59.59
C PHE A 275 3.13 52.60 60.52
N LEU A 276 1.91 53.06 60.19
CA LEU A 276 1.19 54.03 61.01
C LEU A 276 0.52 53.38 62.23
N GLY A 277 0.09 52.12 62.13
CA GLY A 277 -0.43 51.35 63.27
C GLY A 277 0.58 51.19 64.41
N MET A 278 1.89 51.18 64.09
CA MET A 278 2.96 51.19 65.09
C MET A 278 3.28 52.58 65.68
N ASN A 279 2.93 53.68 64.99
CA ASN A 279 3.29 55.05 65.40
C ASN A 279 2.11 55.90 65.90
N LEU A 280 0.87 55.45 65.73
CA LEU A 280 -0.33 56.18 66.15
C LEU A 280 -0.70 55.99 67.63
N PHE A 281 -0.09 55.02 68.31
CA PHE A 281 -0.27 54.81 69.75
C PHE A 281 0.92 55.37 70.52
N ASP A 282 0.94 56.69 70.70
CA ASP A 282 1.79 57.31 71.72
C ASP A 282 0.93 57.44 72.99
N PHE A 283 1.09 56.49 73.93
CA PHE A 283 0.45 56.55 75.23
C PHE A 283 1.15 57.62 76.08
N ASN A 284 0.70 58.87 76.00
CA ASN A 284 1.11 59.90 76.94
C ASN A 284 0.49 59.59 78.32
N ALA A 285 1.34 59.24 79.29
CA ALA A 285 0.97 58.83 80.64
C ALA A 285 0.65 59.99 81.61
N GLU A 286 0.38 61.20 81.11
CA GLU A 286 -0.06 62.32 81.96
C GLU A 286 -1.23 63.06 81.29
N GLY A 287 -2.45 62.67 81.66
CA GLY A 287 -3.65 63.46 81.38
C GLY A 287 -4.73 62.81 80.52
N GLY A 288 -5.28 61.66 80.95
CA GLY A 288 -6.71 61.36 80.97
C GLY A 288 -7.63 61.80 79.80
N GLY A 289 -7.23 61.64 78.55
CA GLY A 289 -8.11 61.85 77.39
C GLY A 289 -7.73 60.94 76.22
N PHE A 290 -8.67 60.13 75.74
CA PHE A 290 -8.51 59.33 74.53
C PHE A 290 -8.57 60.27 73.30
N GLY A 291 -7.50 61.03 73.10
CA GLY A 291 -7.37 62.03 72.04
C GLY A 291 -6.82 61.40 70.77
N MET A 292 -7.66 61.28 69.74
CA MET A 292 -7.23 60.96 68.37
C MET A 292 -6.17 61.99 67.94
N SER A 293 -4.92 61.55 67.77
CA SER A 293 -3.80 62.43 67.42
C SER A 293 -4.08 63.20 66.12
N SER A 294 -3.82 64.52 66.13
CA SER A 294 -3.97 65.46 65.01
C SER A 294 -3.12 65.13 63.76
N LYS A 295 -2.36 64.02 63.77
CA LYS A 295 -1.51 63.53 62.67
C LYS A 295 -2.19 62.59 61.68
N PHE A 296 -3.52 62.43 61.72
CA PHE A 296 -4.27 61.63 60.73
C PHE A 296 -4.02 62.10 59.28
N TRP A 297 -3.69 63.38 59.06
CA TRP A 297 -3.37 63.91 57.74
C TRP A 297 -2.08 63.32 57.12
N VAL A 298 -1.14 62.82 57.94
CA VAL A 298 0.10 62.17 57.45
C VAL A 298 -0.21 60.86 56.71
N PHE A 299 -1.32 60.20 57.04
CA PHE A 299 -1.82 59.04 56.29
C PHE A 299 -2.06 59.39 54.82
N PHE A 300 -2.79 60.49 54.56
CA PHE A 300 -3.07 60.94 53.20
C PHE A 300 -1.81 61.41 52.47
N VAL A 301 -0.91 62.11 53.18
CA VAL A 301 0.34 62.61 52.59
C VAL A 301 1.29 61.48 52.17
N MET A 302 1.29 60.33 52.84
CA MET A 302 2.10 59.16 52.44
C MET A 302 1.38 58.25 51.44
N ALA A 303 0.09 57.99 51.65
CA ALA A 303 -0.67 57.03 50.84
C ALA A 303 -0.92 57.54 49.41
N ILE A 304 -1.23 58.83 49.23
CA ILE A 304 -1.52 59.42 47.92
C ILE A 304 -0.31 59.36 46.97
N PRO A 305 0.90 59.81 47.32
CA PRO A 305 2.04 59.71 46.41
C PRO A 305 2.44 58.26 46.14
N LEU A 306 2.34 57.36 47.13
CA LEU A 306 2.69 55.96 46.93
C LEU A 306 1.72 55.25 45.96
N THR A 307 0.42 55.56 46.04
CA THR A 307 -0.58 55.08 45.08
C THR A 307 -0.39 55.69 43.70
N MET A 308 -0.06 56.99 43.62
CA MET A 308 0.28 57.67 42.36
C MET A 308 1.51 57.05 41.67
N VAL A 309 2.57 56.74 42.42
CA VAL A 309 3.77 56.06 41.91
C VAL A 309 3.42 54.66 41.42
N THR A 310 2.60 53.94 42.17
CA THR A 310 2.21 52.56 41.84
C THR A 310 1.35 52.49 40.56
N ILE A 311 0.36 53.39 40.43
CA ILE A 311 -0.44 53.53 39.21
C ILE A 311 0.42 54.04 38.05
N GLY A 312 1.32 54.99 38.31
CA GLY A 312 2.25 55.55 37.32
C GLY A 312 3.19 54.50 36.74
N ILE A 313 3.78 53.65 37.58
CA ILE A 313 4.65 52.52 37.16
C ILE A 313 3.85 51.53 36.32
N TRP A 314 2.64 51.16 36.74
CA TRP A 314 1.79 50.25 35.97
C TRP A 314 1.41 50.83 34.60
N PHE A 315 1.01 52.10 34.54
CA PHE A 315 0.64 52.77 33.30
C PHE A 315 1.83 52.87 32.34
N TYR A 316 3.02 53.22 32.85
CA TYR A 316 4.25 53.29 32.06
C TYR A 316 4.64 51.92 31.48
N ILE A 317 4.60 50.85 32.29
CA ILE A 317 4.92 49.49 31.83
C ILE A 317 3.87 48.99 30.81
N SER A 318 2.59 49.28 31.04
CA SER A 318 1.49 48.89 30.14
C SER A 318 1.59 49.57 28.77
N GLN A 319 1.88 50.88 28.75
CA GLN A 319 2.12 51.65 27.51
C GLN A 319 3.35 51.13 26.74
N LYS A 320 4.47 50.87 27.44
CA LYS A 320 5.70 50.39 26.80
C LYS A 320 5.53 48.99 26.19
N LYS A 321 4.79 48.09 26.84
CA LYS A 321 4.46 46.76 26.29
C LYS A 321 3.58 46.88 25.03
N ARG A 322 2.57 47.76 25.03
CA ARG A 322 1.70 48.00 23.87
C ARG A 322 2.47 48.57 22.66
N ASN A 323 3.39 49.49 22.90
CA ASN A 323 4.18 50.09 21.83
C ASN A 323 5.25 49.12 21.27
N LYS A 324 5.80 48.22 22.09
CA LYS A 324 6.77 47.23 21.63
C LYS A 324 6.13 46.14 20.76
N ILE A 325 4.92 45.69 21.12
CA ILE A 325 4.15 44.72 20.33
C ILE A 325 3.77 45.32 18.96
N ARG A 326 3.31 46.58 18.92
CA ARG A 326 3.03 47.29 17.66
C ARG A 326 4.27 47.46 16.77
N ALA A 327 5.43 47.79 17.36
CA ALA A 327 6.67 47.93 16.60
C ALA A 327 7.20 46.59 16.06
N GLU A 328 6.96 45.48 16.76
CA GLU A 328 7.27 44.12 16.27
C GLU A 328 6.32 43.67 15.15
N GLU A 329 5.02 43.99 15.24
CA GLU A 329 4.06 43.74 14.15
C GLU A 329 4.43 44.54 12.88
N ASP A 330 4.69 45.84 12.99
CA ASP A 330 5.06 46.70 11.85
C ASP A 330 6.42 46.30 11.23
N GLY A 331 7.36 45.79 12.03
CA GLY A 331 8.65 45.27 11.54
C GLY A 331 8.53 43.96 10.75
N LEU A 332 7.59 43.08 11.13
CA LEU A 332 7.34 41.81 10.43
C LEU A 332 6.74 42.03 9.03
N PHE A 333 5.90 43.07 8.86
CA PHE A 333 5.32 43.44 7.57
C PHE A 333 6.33 44.07 6.59
N ILE A 334 7.45 44.62 7.08
CA ILE A 334 8.49 45.24 6.24
C ILE A 334 9.63 44.26 5.90
N GLY A 335 9.88 43.24 6.72
CA GLY A 335 10.94 42.25 6.50
C GLY A 335 10.58 41.04 5.62
N GLY A 336 9.31 40.89 5.22
CA GLY A 336 8.81 39.74 4.46
C GLY A 336 8.58 39.98 2.96
N ARG A 337 9.17 41.02 2.37
CA ARG A 337 8.95 41.40 0.97
C ARG A 337 10.18 41.20 0.09
#